data_AF-A5ZSF8-F1
#
_entry.id   AF-A5ZSF8-F1
#
_cell.length_a   1.000
_cell.length_b   1.000
_cell.length_c   1.000
_cell.angle_alpha   90.00
_cell.angle_beta   90.00
_cell.angle_gamma   90.00
#
_symmetry.space_group_name_H-M   'P 1'
#
loop_
_entity.id
_entity.type
_entity.pdbx_description
1 polymer ?
#
loop_
_entity_poly.entity_id
_entity_poly.type
_entity_poly.pdbx_seq_one_letter_code
_entity_poly.pdbx_strand_id
1 'polypeptide(L)' 'MHFDAAFVPLDPRQGNHYADGILYFLKNVDCNVIFPMHYWNDANVIKRFITEYPQYKSRIKNTECAKGEEL' A
#
# COMPACT_ATOMS: atom_id res chain seq x y z
N MET A 1 18.22 6.74 7.35
CA MET A 1 18.22 5.29 7.08
C MET A 1 17.35 5.06 5.86
N HIS A 2 17.82 4.28 4.89
CA HIS A 2 17.14 4.03 3.63
C HIS A 2 16.62 2.59 3.58
N PHE A 3 15.47 2.38 2.94
CA PHE A 3 14.89 1.05 2.71
C PHE A 3 14.58 0.82 1.24
N ASP A 4 15.04 -0.28 0.66
CA ASP A 4 14.67 -0.63 -0.71
C ASP A 4 13.20 -1.04 -0.85
N ALA A 5 12.67 -1.73 0.17
CA ALA A 5 11.31 -2.22 0.20
C ALA A 5 10.70 -2.17 1.60
N ALA A 6 9.41 -1.89 1.68
CA ALA A 6 8.64 -1.94 2.92
C ALA A 6 7.26 -2.56 2.69
N PHE A 7 6.78 -3.32 3.68
CA PHE A 7 5.44 -3.88 3.71
C PHE A 7 4.63 -3.11 4.76
N VAL A 8 3.58 -2.41 4.33
CA VAL A 8 2.90 -1.42 5.18
C VAL A 8 1.40 -1.70 5.22
N PRO A 9 0.75 -1.70 6.40
CA PRO A 9 -0.69 -1.89 6.50
C PRO A 9 -1.49 -0.84 5.72
N LEU A 10 -2.48 -1.32 4.97
CA LEU A 10 -3.53 -0.54 4.30
C LEU A 10 -4.86 -1.23 4.62
N ASP A 11 -5.34 -1.00 5.84
CA ASP A 11 -6.39 -1.83 6.45
C ASP A 11 -7.75 -1.13 6.42
N PRO A 12 -8.71 -1.59 5.57
CA PRO A 12 -10.02 -0.97 5.44
C PRO A 12 -10.84 -1.00 6.73
N ARG A 13 -10.51 -1.86 7.70
CA ARG A 13 -11.22 -1.97 8.99
C ARG A 13 -11.03 -0.73 9.86
N GLN A 14 -10.04 0.12 9.56
CA GLN A 14 -9.83 1.40 10.24
C GLN A 14 -10.74 2.52 9.70
N GLY A 15 -11.63 2.23 8.74
CA GLY A 15 -12.60 3.18 8.22
C GLY A 15 -11.94 4.39 7.57
N ASN A 16 -12.24 5.59 8.04
CA ASN A 16 -11.68 6.84 7.51
C ASN A 16 -10.15 6.94 7.68
N HIS A 17 -9.57 6.15 8.59
CA HIS A 17 -8.13 6.16 8.90
C HIS A 17 -7.35 5.04 8.19
N TYR A 18 -7.97 4.32 7.26
CA TYR A 18 -7.36 3.15 6.58
C TYR A 18 -6.00 3.43 5.91
N ALA A 19 -5.74 4.70 5.55
CA ALA A 19 -4.54 5.15 4.84
C ALA A 19 -3.52 5.88 5.74
N ASP A 20 -3.85 6.22 6.99
CA ASP A 20 -3.03 7.15 7.79
C ASP A 20 -1.62 6.61 8.04
N GLY A 21 -1.51 5.31 8.34
CA GLY A 21 -0.22 4.66 8.58
C GLY A 21 0.69 4.68 7.36
N ILE A 22 0.17 4.32 6.18
CA ILE A 22 0.96 4.31 4.93
C ILE A 22 1.32 5.73 4.47
N LEU A 23 0.43 6.71 4.68
CA LEU A 23 0.71 8.12 4.39
C LEU A 23 1.81 8.69 5.29
N TYR A 24 1.75 8.38 6.58
CA TYR A 24 2.80 8.76 7.53
C TYR A 24 4.14 8.14 7.13
N PHE A 25 4.14 6.86 6.75
CA PHE A 25 5.34 6.17 6.28
C PHE A 25 5.92 6.83 5.02
N LEU A 26 5.09 7.04 3.98
CA LEU A 26 5.49 7.67 2.71
C LEU A 26 6.10 9.07 2.89
N LYS A 27 5.60 9.84 3.86
CA LYS A 27 6.06 11.20 4.16
C LYS A 27 7.39 11.23 4.92
N ASN A 28 7.61 10.29 5.82
CA ASN A 28 8.71 10.36 6.80
C ASN A 28 9.84 9.36 6.53
N VAL A 29 9.62 8.37 5.67
CA VAL A 29 10.58 7.30 5.41
C VAL A 29 11.05 7.31 3.96
N ASP A 30 12.37 7.40 3.80
CA ASP A 30 13.04 7.21 2.52
C ASP A 30 12.98 5.72 2.12
N CYS A 31 12.13 5.42 1.14
CA CYS A 31 11.88 4.06 0.71
C CYS A 31 11.52 3.96 -0.78
N ASN A 32 12.18 3.07 -1.52
CA ASN A 32 11.95 2.96 -2.96
C ASN A 32 10.59 2.34 -3.30
N VAL A 33 10.24 1.22 -2.64
CA VAL A 33 9.06 0.42 -2.97
C VAL A 33 8.23 0.09 -1.72
N ILE A 34 6.92 0.28 -1.81
CA ILE A 34 5.98 -0.07 -0.75
C ILE A 34 4.95 -1.07 -1.25
N PHE A 35 4.81 -2.16 -0.50
CA PHE A 35 3.83 -3.21 -0.69
C PHE A 35 2.73 -3.05 0.36
N PRO A 36 1.50 -2.64 -0.02
CA PRO A 36 0.37 -2.60 0.90
C PRO A 36 0.07 -4.01 1.43
N MET A 37 -0.29 -4.11 2.71
CA MET A 37 -0.68 -5.35 3.38
C MET A 37 -2.00 -5.15 4.14
N HIS A 38 -2.59 -6.23 4.68
CA HIS A 38 -3.78 -6.17 5.55
C HIS A 38 -5.07 -5.61 4.90
N TYR A 39 -5.18 -5.67 3.57
CA TYR A 39 -6.37 -5.26 2.82
C TYR A 39 -7.44 -6.36 2.69
N TRP A 40 -7.38 -7.41 3.53
CA TRP A 40 -8.43 -8.43 3.65
C TRP A 40 -8.82 -9.13 2.33
N ASN A 41 -7.84 -9.47 1.48
CA ASN A 41 -8.05 -10.00 0.12
C ASN A 41 -8.89 -9.10 -0.81
N ASP A 42 -9.22 -7.87 -0.40
CA ASP A 42 -9.86 -6.88 -1.27
C ASP A 42 -8.80 -5.98 -1.92
N ALA A 43 -8.34 -6.41 -3.09
CA ALA A 43 -7.40 -5.65 -3.91
C ALA A 43 -7.91 -4.25 -4.28
N ASN A 44 -9.22 -4.01 -4.23
CA ASN A 44 -9.78 -2.71 -4.57
C ASN A 44 -9.38 -1.63 -3.56
N VAL A 45 -8.99 -1.99 -2.34
CA VAL A 45 -8.45 -1.05 -1.35
C VAL A 45 -7.15 -0.40 -1.87
N ILE A 46 -6.28 -1.19 -2.53
CA ILE A 46 -5.05 -0.67 -3.16
C ILE A 46 -5.41 0.26 -4.32
N LYS A 47 -6.36 -0.13 -5.18
CA LYS A 47 -6.83 0.69 -6.31
C LYS A 47 -7.42 2.03 -5.84
N ARG A 48 -8.23 2.00 -4.78
CA ARG A 48 -8.77 3.18 -4.13
C ARG A 48 -7.65 4.09 -3.64
N PHE A 49 -6.68 3.56 -2.88
CA PHE A 49 -5.55 4.34 -2.37
C PHE A 49 -4.77 5.04 -3.48
N ILE A 50 -4.39 4.37 -4.56
CA ILE A 50 -3.65 5.01 -5.67
C ILE A 50 -4.49 6.01 -6.46
N THR A 51 -5.82 5.92 -6.39
CA THR A 51 -6.76 6.86 -7.03
C THR A 51 -6.89 8.13 -6.19
N GLU A 52 -6.99 7.99 -4.87
CA GLU A 52 -7.04 9.11 -3.92
C GLU A 52 -5.67 9.82 -3.80
N TYR A 53 -4.56 9.08 -3.93
CA TYR A 53 -3.19 9.60 -3.77
C TYR A 53 -2.29 9.29 -4.98
N PRO A 54 -2.58 9.86 -6.17
CA PRO A 54 -1.86 9.53 -7.40
C PRO A 54 -0.36 9.85 -7.35
N GLN A 55 0.06 10.81 -6.53
CA GLN A 55 1.47 11.18 -6.32
C GLN A 55 2.33 10.04 -5.78
N TYR A 56 1.73 9.04 -5.12
CA TYR A 56 2.46 7.89 -4.57
C TYR A 56 2.40 6.65 -5.46
N LYS A 57 1.66 6.69 -6.57
CA LYS A 57 1.42 5.53 -7.44
C LYS A 57 2.71 4.84 -7.91
N SER A 58 3.79 5.59 -8.18
CA SER A 58 5.07 5.02 -8.63
C SER A 58 5.78 4.18 -7.56
N ARG A 59 5.53 4.46 -6.27
CA ARG A 59 6.14 3.77 -5.13
C ARG A 59 5.29 2.60 -4.62
N ILE A 60 3.99 2.57 -4.91
CA ILE A 60 3.10 1.50 -4.47
C ILE A 60 3.10 0.32 -5.46
N LYS A 61 3.37 -0.89 -4.98
CA LYS A 61 3.24 -2.13 -5.76
C LYS A 61 2.05 -2.94 -5.31
N ASN A 62 1.19 -3.29 -6.25
CA ASN A 62 0.07 -4.19 -5.99
C ASN A 62 0.61 -5.61 -5.75
N THR A 63 0.41 -6.10 -4.54
CA THR A 63 0.81 -7.43 -4.08
C THR A 63 0.03 -8.56 -4.75
N GLU A 64 -1.14 -8.27 -5.34
CA GLU A 64 -1.94 -9.27 -6.05
C GLU A 64 -1.31 -9.70 -7.39
N CYS A 65 -0.47 -8.87 -8.01
CA CYS A 65 0.21 -9.25 -9.25
C CYS A 65 1.26 -10.36 -9.05
N ALA A 66 1.68 -10.62 -7.80
CA ALA A 66 2.62 -11.67 -7.45
C ALA A 66 1.93 -12.95 -6.94
N LYS A 67 0.65 -12.86 -6.59
CA LYS A 67 -0.19 -14.04 -6.37
C LYS A 67 -0.53 -14.57 -7.76
N GLY A 68 0.26 -15.53 -8.25
CA GLY A 68 -0.10 -16.27 -9.46
C GLY A 68 -1.55 -16.73 -9.38
N GLU A 69 -2.22 -16.77 -10.54
CA GLU A 69 -3.57 -17.33 -10.71
C GLU A 69 -3.78 -18.52 -9.76
N GLU A 70 -4.81 -18.44 -8.92
CA GLU A 70 -5.19 -19.56 -8.04
C GLU A 70 -5.33 -20.84 -8.88
N LEU A 71 -4.63 -21.92 -8.50
CA LEU A 71 -4.87 -23.27 -9.00
C LEU A 71 -6.27 -23.75 -8.58
#